data_AF-A0A7S0XNN4-F1
#
_entry.id   AF-A0A7S0XNN4-F1
#
_cell.length_a   1.000
_cell.length_b   1.000
_cell.length_c   1.000
_cell.angle_alpha   90.00
_cell.angle_beta   90.00
_cell.angle_gamma   90.00
#
_symmetry.space_group_name_H-M   'P 1'
#
loop_
_entity.id
_entity.type
_entity.pdbx_description
1 polymer ?
#
loop_
_entity_poly.entity_id
_entity_poly.type
_entity_poly.pdbx_seq_one_letter_code
_entity_poly.pdbx_strand_id
1 'polypeptide(L)'
;MKESSVLDLEDTGLHPKMKKTKNFYFSEKVNLLVKKKKSKRVFEKKENDDLKSNFVSIFKWLRNNENRNLIKHRFFCFLFGINDEKFGTNFYIEKIKNLFSYNEKSLIISFLHLVIGDPLLAIWLIDEPEEILSIFQESCYEISKD
;
A
#
# COMPACT_ATOMS: atom_id res chain seq x y z
N MET A 1 -57.58 30.71 3.92
CA MET A 1 -57.61 32.10 4.40
C MET A 1 -56.34 32.33 5.20
N LYS A 2 -55.59 33.38 4.81
CA LYS A 2 -54.67 34.19 5.62
C LYS A 2 -53.83 33.49 6.70
N GLU A 3 -52.53 33.45 6.42
CA GLU A 3 -51.47 33.85 7.35
C GLU A 3 -51.92 34.97 8.29
N SER A 4 -51.50 34.91 9.55
CA SER A 4 -50.48 35.83 10.11
C SER A 4 -50.66 36.03 11.61
N SER A 5 -49.59 35.72 12.35
CA SER A 5 -49.13 36.37 13.59
C SER A 5 -47.97 35.50 14.11
N VAL A 6 -46.77 35.93 14.46
CA VAL A 6 -46.14 37.20 14.87
C VAL A 6 -44.64 36.80 14.95
N LEU A 7 -43.72 37.49 14.25
CA LEU A 7 -42.59 38.28 14.80
C LEU A 7 -41.74 37.51 15.84
N ASP A 8 -40.44 37.28 15.68
CA ASP A 8 -39.35 38.25 15.51
C ASP A 8 -38.12 37.62 14.86
N LEU A 9 -37.26 38.43 14.23
CA LEU A 9 -35.82 38.49 14.54
C LEU A 9 -35.15 39.51 13.60
N GLU A 10 -34.79 40.63 14.21
CA GLU A 10 -34.01 41.69 13.60
C GLU A 10 -32.58 41.24 13.28
N ASP A 11 -32.05 41.91 12.26
CA ASP A 11 -30.66 42.31 12.08
C ASP A 11 -29.65 41.33 11.46
N THR A 12 -29.48 41.45 10.14
CA THR A 12 -28.14 41.77 9.61
C THR A 12 -28.31 42.66 8.38
N GLY A 13 -28.10 43.96 8.56
CA GLY A 13 -28.14 44.95 7.48
C GLY A 13 -27.26 44.59 6.28
N LEU A 14 -27.89 44.18 5.18
CA LEU A 14 -27.32 44.26 3.84
C LEU A 14 -27.83 45.56 3.19
N HIS A 15 -26.92 46.49 2.87
CA HIS A 15 -27.17 47.51 1.85
C HIS A 15 -26.01 47.56 0.84
N PRO A 16 -26.28 47.77 -0.46
CA PRO A 16 -25.42 47.39 -1.56
C PRO A 16 -24.61 48.57 -2.11
N LYS A 17 -23.44 48.25 -2.66
CA LYS A 17 -22.99 48.64 -4.02
C LYS A 17 -21.54 48.19 -4.23
N MET A 18 -21.35 47.34 -5.23
CA MET A 18 -20.09 46.80 -5.72
C MET A 18 -19.10 47.91 -6.11
N LYS A 19 -17.79 47.67 -5.96
CA LYS A 19 -16.77 47.98 -6.99
C LYS A 19 -15.39 47.35 -6.69
N LYS A 20 -15.09 46.33 -7.49
CA LYS A 20 -13.79 46.06 -8.14
C LYS A 20 -12.53 46.04 -7.24
N THR A 21 -12.23 44.91 -6.61
CA THR A 21 -10.83 44.49 -6.34
C THR A 21 -10.82 43.09 -5.76
N LYS A 22 -10.87 42.05 -6.61
CA LYS A 22 -10.43 40.69 -6.23
C LYS A 22 -10.23 39.70 -7.38
N ASN A 23 -10.51 40.10 -8.63
CA ASN A 23 -10.28 39.24 -9.81
C ASN A 23 -8.96 39.51 -10.57
N PHE A 24 -8.12 40.45 -10.13
CA PHE A 24 -6.87 40.74 -10.84
C PHE A 24 -5.77 39.68 -10.59
N TYR A 25 -5.66 39.18 -9.35
CA TYR A 25 -4.61 38.21 -8.99
C TYR A 25 -4.88 36.77 -9.46
N PHE A 26 -6.11 36.44 -9.86
CA PHE A 26 -6.44 35.10 -10.34
C PHE A 26 -6.14 34.93 -11.83
N SER A 27 -6.43 35.92 -12.69
CA SER A 27 -6.22 35.80 -14.13
C SER A 27 -4.73 35.83 -14.53
N GLU A 28 -3.90 36.59 -13.81
CA GLU A 28 -2.48 36.70 -14.14
C GLU A 28 -1.71 35.42 -13.81
N LYS A 29 -2.03 34.78 -12.67
CA LYS A 29 -1.50 33.45 -12.31
C LYS A 29 -1.95 32.38 -13.29
N VAL A 30 -3.22 32.39 -13.72
CA VAL A 30 -3.72 31.44 -14.73
C VAL A 30 -3.00 31.66 -16.08
N ASN A 31 -2.79 32.91 -16.50
CA ASN A 31 -2.05 33.21 -17.74
C ASN A 31 -0.56 32.87 -17.67
N LEU A 32 0.10 33.04 -16.51
CA LEU A 32 1.48 32.61 -16.28
C LEU A 32 1.60 31.08 -16.29
N LEU A 33 0.62 30.37 -15.75
CA LEU A 33 0.57 28.90 -15.77
C LEU A 33 0.28 28.35 -17.18
N VAL A 34 -0.58 29.02 -17.96
CA VAL A 34 -0.87 28.66 -19.35
C VAL A 34 0.31 28.99 -20.28
N LYS A 35 1.03 30.10 -20.06
CA LYS A 35 2.26 30.43 -20.82
C LYS A 35 3.43 29.49 -20.47
N LYS A 36 3.61 29.12 -19.19
CA LYS A 36 4.63 28.11 -18.80
C LYS A 36 4.35 26.73 -19.39
N LYS A 37 3.08 26.36 -19.61
CA LYS A 37 2.70 25.08 -20.26
C LYS A 37 3.01 25.01 -21.77
N LYS A 38 3.16 26.14 -22.47
CA LYS A 38 3.46 26.14 -23.92
C LYS A 38 4.96 26.04 -24.25
N SER A 39 5.85 26.34 -23.31
CA SER A 39 7.32 26.27 -23.52
C SER A 39 7.98 24.97 -23.03
N LYS A 40 7.20 23.92 -22.72
CA LYS A 40 7.72 22.64 -22.22
C LYS A 40 7.44 21.42 -23.12
N ARG A 41 7.05 21.65 -24.39
CA ARG A 41 6.67 20.56 -25.33
C ARG A 41 7.77 20.13 -26.31
N VAL A 42 9.05 20.26 -25.94
CA VAL A 42 10.16 19.73 -26.77
C VAL A 42 11.13 18.83 -25.97
N PHE A 43 10.83 18.51 -24.70
CA PHE A 43 11.69 17.67 -23.86
C PHE A 43 10.98 16.45 -23.24
N GLU A 44 9.95 15.90 -23.88
CA GLU A 44 9.24 14.73 -23.36
C GLU A 44 9.13 13.65 -24.44
N LYS A 45 10.23 12.90 -24.64
CA LYS A 45 10.15 11.56 -25.25
C LYS A 45 11.35 10.65 -24.98
N LYS A 46 12.54 11.20 -24.67
CA LYS A 46 13.74 10.36 -24.44
C LYS A 46 13.95 9.88 -23.00
N GLU A 47 13.47 10.61 -22.00
CA GLU A 47 13.80 10.34 -20.59
C GLU A 47 12.97 9.21 -19.94
N ASN A 48 11.90 8.75 -20.59
CA ASN A 48 11.03 7.69 -20.05
C ASN A 48 11.58 6.27 -20.31
N ASP A 49 12.39 6.08 -21.35
CA ASP A 49 12.88 4.75 -21.71
C ASP A 49 14.13 4.37 -20.91
N ASP A 50 14.98 5.34 -20.59
CA ASP A 50 16.19 5.16 -19.76
C ASP A 50 15.85 4.88 -18.28
N LEU A 51 14.73 5.43 -17.78
CA LEU A 51 14.25 5.10 -16.43
C LEU A 51 13.67 3.68 -16.37
N LYS A 52 12.97 3.23 -17.41
CA LYS A 52 12.41 1.87 -17.48
C LYS A 52 13.49 0.79 -17.55
N SER A 53 14.67 1.08 -18.12
CA SER A 53 15.75 0.08 -18.19
C SER A 53 16.36 -0.25 -16.82
N ASN A 54 16.18 0.61 -15.81
CA ASN A 54 16.79 0.46 -14.50
C ASN A 54 15.84 -0.16 -13.44
N PHE A 55 14.55 -0.32 -13.74
CA PHE A 55 13.64 -1.05 -12.85
C PHE A 55 13.72 -2.55 -13.13
N VAL A 56 14.39 -3.26 -12.24
CA VAL A 56 14.30 -4.73 -12.22
C VAL A 56 12.90 -5.09 -11.73
N SER A 57 12.15 -5.79 -12.58
CA SER A 57 10.85 -6.38 -12.19
C SER A 57 11.02 -7.21 -10.91
N ILE A 58 10.12 -7.01 -9.94
CA ILE A 58 10.12 -7.74 -8.67
C ILE A 58 10.09 -9.26 -8.91
N PHE A 59 9.30 -9.74 -9.87
CA PHE A 59 9.30 -11.11 -10.34
C PHE A 59 10.70 -11.62 -10.73
N LYS A 60 11.43 -10.84 -11.55
CA LYS A 60 12.79 -11.21 -11.97
C LYS A 60 13.76 -11.19 -10.79
N TRP A 61 13.61 -10.24 -9.87
CA TRP A 61 14.43 -10.14 -8.67
C TRP A 61 14.19 -11.32 -7.72
N LEU A 62 12.94 -11.74 -7.52
CA LEU A 62 12.53 -12.87 -6.68
C LEU A 62 12.99 -14.22 -7.22
N ARG A 63 13.38 -14.33 -8.48
CA ARG A 63 13.91 -15.57 -9.06
C ARG A 63 15.41 -15.76 -8.86
N ASN A 64 16.13 -14.74 -8.40
CA ASN A 64 17.53 -14.91 -8.00
C ASN A 64 17.59 -15.67 -6.66
N ASN A 65 18.38 -16.74 -6.61
CA ASN A 65 18.53 -17.60 -5.42
C ASN A 65 18.95 -16.82 -4.17
N GLU A 66 19.85 -15.84 -4.31
CA GLU A 66 20.28 -15.01 -3.17
C GLU A 66 19.11 -14.23 -2.57
N ASN A 67 18.29 -13.64 -3.43
CA ASN A 67 17.10 -12.91 -3.02
C ASN A 67 16.04 -13.84 -2.45
N ARG A 68 15.83 -15.03 -3.05
CA ARG A 68 14.94 -16.06 -2.48
C ARG A 68 15.34 -16.42 -1.06
N ASN A 69 16.63 -16.59 -0.79
CA ASN A 69 17.11 -16.91 0.55
C ASN A 69 16.84 -15.76 1.54
N LEU A 70 16.91 -14.51 1.11
CA LEU A 70 16.52 -13.35 1.94
C LEU A 70 15.02 -13.40 2.28
N ILE A 71 14.16 -13.75 1.32
CA ILE A 71 12.72 -13.91 1.54
C ILE A 71 12.44 -15.09 2.48
N LYS A 72 13.12 -16.24 2.31
CA LYS A 72 13.03 -17.38 3.23
C LYS A 72 13.40 -16.98 4.65
N HIS A 73 14.50 -16.25 4.80
CA HIS A 73 14.94 -15.75 6.11
C HIS A 73 13.88 -14.86 6.75
N ARG A 74 13.26 -13.94 5.99
CA ARG A 74 12.14 -13.13 6.47
C ARG A 74 10.96 -13.98 6.90
N PHE A 75 10.60 -15.01 6.14
CA PHE A 75 9.56 -15.95 6.54
C PHE A 75 9.91 -16.70 7.82
N PHE A 76 11.16 -17.12 8.02
CA PHE A 76 11.58 -17.71 9.29
C PHE A 76 11.42 -16.72 10.44
N CYS A 77 11.91 -15.48 10.30
CA CYS A 77 11.72 -14.45 11.31
C CYS A 77 10.23 -14.24 11.65
N PHE A 78 9.36 -14.22 10.64
CA PHE A 78 7.91 -14.13 10.85
C PHE A 78 7.34 -15.35 11.58
N LEU A 79 7.65 -16.57 11.13
CA LEU A 79 7.09 -17.81 11.66
C LEU A 79 7.54 -18.10 13.09
N PHE A 80 8.80 -17.80 13.43
CA PHE A 80 9.35 -17.95 14.78
C PHE A 80 9.05 -16.75 15.69
N GLY A 81 8.90 -15.55 15.11
CA GLY A 81 8.77 -14.31 15.87
C GLY A 81 7.33 -13.92 16.23
N ILE A 82 6.34 -14.40 15.47
CA ILE A 82 4.94 -14.10 15.77
C ILE A 82 4.42 -14.97 16.91
N ASN A 83 3.92 -14.27 17.93
CA ASN A 83 3.23 -14.84 19.06
C ASN A 83 1.76 -14.44 18.99
N ASP A 84 0.87 -15.35 19.36
CA ASP A 84 -0.54 -15.02 19.55
C ASP A 84 -0.79 -14.85 21.05
N GLU A 85 -1.44 -13.74 21.45
CA GLU A 85 -1.78 -13.46 22.84
C GLU A 85 -2.51 -14.62 23.52
N LYS A 86 -3.26 -15.43 22.75
CA LYS A 86 -4.01 -16.58 23.26
C LYS A 86 -3.23 -17.90 23.24
N PHE A 87 -2.30 -18.07 22.29
CA PHE A 87 -1.66 -19.37 22.04
C PHE A 87 -0.16 -19.39 22.36
N GLY A 88 0.42 -18.26 22.78
CA GLY A 88 1.79 -18.18 23.26
C GLY A 88 2.83 -18.08 22.14
N THR A 89 4.08 -18.39 22.49
CA THR A 89 5.22 -18.36 21.56
C THR A 89 5.18 -19.54 20.59
N ASN A 90 5.75 -19.38 19.38
CA ASN A 90 5.85 -20.43 18.34
C ASN A 90 4.52 -20.89 17.73
N PHE A 91 3.46 -20.07 17.80
CA PHE A 91 2.12 -20.40 17.30
C PHE A 91 2.09 -21.00 15.89
N TYR A 92 2.79 -20.39 14.92
CA TYR A 92 2.81 -20.90 13.55
C TYR A 92 3.71 -22.12 13.37
N ILE A 93 4.78 -22.24 14.16
CA ILE A 93 5.68 -23.40 14.13
C ILE A 93 4.91 -24.66 14.56
N GLU A 94 4.13 -24.59 15.63
CA GLU A 94 3.32 -25.73 16.07
C GLU A 94 2.28 -26.13 15.03
N LYS A 95 1.61 -25.15 14.39
CA LYS A 95 0.68 -25.43 13.29
C LYS A 95 1.35 -26.11 12.11
N ILE A 96 2.55 -25.67 11.74
CA ILE A 96 3.34 -26.31 10.67
C ILE A 96 3.69 -27.75 11.07
N LYS A 97 4.18 -27.99 12.29
CA LYS A 97 4.52 -29.35 12.75
C LYS A 97 3.30 -30.27 12.76
N ASN A 98 2.14 -29.76 13.20
CA ASN A 98 0.90 -30.51 13.17
C ASN A 98 0.44 -30.81 11.75
N LEU A 99 0.56 -29.84 10.83
CA LEU A 99 0.22 -30.02 9.41
C LEU A 99 0.91 -31.26 8.83
N PHE A 100 2.23 -31.39 9.05
CA PHE A 100 3.02 -32.52 8.56
C PHE A 100 2.80 -33.80 9.36
N SER A 101 2.59 -33.71 10.67
CA SER A 101 2.35 -34.89 11.52
C SER A 101 1.02 -35.57 11.24
N TYR A 102 0.00 -34.79 10.85
CA TYR A 102 -1.35 -35.28 10.55
C TYR A 102 -1.63 -35.39 9.04
N ASN A 103 -0.63 -35.21 8.16
CA ASN A 103 -0.78 -35.18 6.70
C ASN A 103 -1.89 -34.22 6.22
N GLU A 104 -2.09 -33.13 6.93
CA GLU A 104 -2.99 -32.07 6.50
C GLU A 104 -2.39 -31.36 5.27
N LYS A 105 -3.26 -30.82 4.42
CA LYS A 105 -2.86 -30.25 3.11
C LYS A 105 -2.92 -28.72 3.07
N SER A 106 -3.44 -28.08 4.11
CA SER A 106 -3.72 -26.65 4.12
C SER A 106 -3.34 -26.02 5.45
N LEU A 107 -2.48 -25.01 5.39
CA LEU A 107 -2.14 -24.16 6.52
C LEU A 107 -2.84 -22.81 6.38
N ILE A 108 -3.50 -22.35 7.45
CA ILE A 108 -4.18 -21.04 7.48
C ILE A 108 -3.32 -20.04 8.24
N ILE A 109 -3.01 -18.92 7.57
CA ILE A 109 -2.25 -17.80 8.13
C ILE A 109 -3.12 -16.55 8.11
N SER A 110 -3.05 -15.79 9.20
CA SER A 110 -3.73 -14.51 9.31
C SER A 110 -2.91 -13.48 8.53
N PHE A 111 -3.53 -12.84 7.54
CA PHE A 111 -2.87 -11.75 6.82
C PHE A 111 -2.51 -10.59 7.76
N LEU A 112 -3.30 -10.35 8.82
CA LEU A 112 -2.98 -9.36 9.83
C LEU A 112 -1.70 -9.70 10.60
N HIS A 113 -1.48 -10.98 10.94
CA HIS A 113 -0.22 -11.39 11.56
C HIS A 113 0.96 -11.16 10.62
N LEU A 114 0.79 -11.45 9.33
CA LEU A 114 1.82 -11.18 8.32
C LEU A 114 2.14 -9.68 8.24
N VAL A 115 1.12 -8.82 8.19
CA VAL A 115 1.31 -7.36 8.17
C VAL A 115 2.01 -6.86 9.43
N ILE A 116 1.64 -7.37 10.61
CA ILE A 116 2.25 -6.96 11.88
C ILE A 116 3.70 -7.45 11.99
N GLY A 117 3.97 -8.70 11.59
CA GLY A 117 5.31 -9.28 11.69
C GLY A 117 6.27 -8.80 10.62
N ASP A 118 5.80 -8.69 9.38
CA ASP A 118 6.58 -8.22 8.24
C ASP A 118 5.69 -7.59 7.16
N PRO A 119 5.45 -6.26 7.23
CA PRO A 119 4.65 -5.55 6.24
C PRO A 119 5.19 -5.67 4.81
N LEU A 120 6.49 -5.88 4.62
CA LEU A 120 7.10 -5.96 3.30
C LEU A 120 6.76 -7.30 2.63
N LEU A 121 6.77 -8.40 3.39
CA LEU A 121 6.27 -9.69 2.90
C LEU A 121 4.80 -9.59 2.50
N ALA A 122 3.98 -8.85 3.26
CA ALA A 122 2.57 -8.65 2.92
C ALA A 122 2.38 -7.87 1.60
N ILE A 123 3.18 -6.82 1.37
CA ILE A 123 3.17 -6.07 0.11
C ILE A 123 3.59 -6.98 -1.06
N TRP A 124 4.70 -7.70 -0.92
CA TRP A 124 5.15 -8.60 -1.98
C TRP A 124 4.17 -9.74 -2.26
N LEU A 125 3.46 -10.24 -1.24
CA LEU A 125 2.42 -11.23 -1.43
C LEU A 125 1.25 -10.69 -2.29
N ILE A 126 0.92 -9.40 -2.18
CA ILE A 126 -0.11 -8.76 -3.00
C ILE A 126 0.38 -8.59 -4.44
N ASP A 127 1.63 -8.16 -4.62
CA ASP A 127 2.19 -7.86 -5.94
C ASP A 127 2.57 -9.12 -6.73
N GLU A 128 3.16 -10.12 -6.08
CA GLU A 128 3.69 -11.36 -6.68
C GLU A 128 3.28 -12.60 -5.87
N PRO A 129 1.98 -12.93 -5.82
CA PRO A 129 1.45 -13.96 -4.94
C PRO A 129 2.04 -15.35 -5.22
N GLU A 130 2.18 -15.74 -6.49
CA GLU A 130 2.64 -17.09 -6.86
C GLU A 130 4.08 -17.36 -6.41
N GLU A 131 4.99 -16.42 -6.69
CA GLU A 131 6.41 -16.55 -6.34
C GLU A 131 6.61 -16.48 -4.82
N ILE A 132 5.91 -15.56 -4.13
CA ILE A 132 6.01 -15.42 -2.67
C ILE A 132 5.41 -16.63 -1.96
N LEU A 133 4.28 -17.17 -2.41
CA LEU A 133 3.69 -18.39 -1.85
C LEU A 133 4.56 -19.63 -2.11
N SER A 134 5.22 -19.70 -3.27
CA SER A 134 6.20 -20.76 -3.55
C SER A 134 7.36 -20.71 -2.54
N ILE A 135 7.95 -19.54 -2.30
CA ILE A 135 9.02 -19.38 -1.31
C ILE A 135 8.52 -19.70 0.10
N PHE A 136 7.29 -19.29 0.44
CA PHE A 136 6.67 -19.57 1.72
C PHE A 136 6.51 -21.09 1.97
N GLN A 137 6.05 -21.84 0.95
CA GLN A 137 5.93 -23.28 1.03
C GLN A 137 7.29 -23.94 1.26
N GLU A 138 8.32 -23.52 0.52
CA GLU A 138 9.69 -24.00 0.73
C GLU A 138 10.16 -23.77 2.18
N SER A 139 9.92 -22.58 2.74
CA SER A 139 10.24 -22.29 4.14
C SER A 139 9.49 -23.21 5.12
N CYS A 140 8.22 -23.52 4.88
CA CYS A 140 7.46 -24.45 5.73
C CYS A 140 8.03 -25.88 5.66
N TYR A 141 8.41 -26.34 4.47
CA TYR A 141 9.05 -27.64 4.29
C TYR A 141 10.42 -27.73 4.97
N GLU A 142 11.18 -26.64 5.00
CA GLU A 142 12.46 -26.58 5.72
C GLU A 142 12.25 -26.70 7.23
N ILE A 143 11.29 -25.96 7.82
CA ILE A 143 10.95 -26.08 9.25
C ILE A 143 10.50 -27.49 9.62
N SER A 144 9.79 -28.20 8.73
CA SER A 144 9.33 -29.55 9.03
C SER A 144 10.45 -30.60 9.11
N LYS A 145 11.65 -30.30 8.57
CA LYS A 145 12.78 -31.22 8.58
C LYS A 145 13.64 -31.10 9.85
N ASP A 146 13.50 -30.00 10.58
CA ASP A 146 14.20 -29.69 11.83
C ASP A 146 13.44 -30.21 13.07
#